data_AF-A0A072PYR7-F1
#
_entry.id   AF-A0A072PYR7-F1
#
_cell.length_a   1.000
_cell.length_b   1.000
_cell.length_c   1.000
_cell.angle_alpha   90.00
_cell.angle_beta   90.00
_cell.angle_gamma   90.00
#
_symmetry.space_group_name_H-M   'P 1'
#
loop_
_entity.id
_entity.type
_entity.pdbx_description
1 polymer ?
#
loop_
_entity_poly.entity_id
_entity_poly.type
_entity_poly.pdbx_seq_one_letter_code
_entity_poly.pdbx_strand_id
1 'polypeptide(L)'
;MALLSFPILYPYGNLRVIDAFFFGASGSTESGLNTVDVKALKTYQQLYIYFIPIVTNLGFIHIMVVVVRLYWFEKHIKKTCSSSQ
;
A
#
# COMPACT_ATOMS: atom_id res chain seq x y z
N MET A 1 5.23 2.08 -2.21
CA MET A 1 6.49 1.34 -1.93
C MET A 1 7.32 0.99 -3.16
N ALA A 2 6.96 1.46 -4.38
CA ALA A 2 7.65 1.10 -5.62
C ALA A 2 9.11 1.63 -5.77
N LEU A 3 9.47 2.75 -5.14
CA LEU A 3 10.86 3.22 -5.14
C LEU A 3 11.72 2.52 -4.08
N LEU A 4 11.08 2.04 -3.00
CA LEU A 4 11.76 1.32 -1.92
C LEU A 4 12.15 -0.10 -2.33
N SER A 5 11.55 -0.63 -3.39
CA SER A 5 11.95 -1.93 -3.93
C SER A 5 13.35 -1.90 -4.56
N PHE A 6 13.86 -0.75 -4.99
CA PHE A 6 15.22 -0.64 -5.52
C PHE A 6 16.29 -1.02 -4.50
N PRO A 7 16.44 -0.34 -3.34
CA PRO A 7 17.48 -0.71 -2.37
C PRO A 7 17.28 -2.09 -1.74
N ILE A 8 16.07 -2.66 -1.78
CA ILE A 8 15.75 -3.89 -1.04
C ILE A 8 15.79 -5.15 -1.94
N LEU A 9 15.22 -5.08 -3.15
CA LEU A 9 15.16 -6.23 -4.06
C LEU A 9 16.33 -6.29 -5.04
N TYR A 10 16.90 -5.15 -5.44
CA TYR A 10 18.00 -5.08 -6.40
C TYR A 10 19.36 -5.62 -5.93
N PRO A 11 19.83 -5.45 -4.68
CA PRO A 11 21.20 -5.81 -4.31
C PRO A 11 21.51 -7.31 -4.42
N TYR A 12 20.50 -8.16 -4.57
CA TYR A 12 20.70 -9.59 -4.82
C TYR A 12 21.18 -9.91 -6.24
N GLY A 13 20.96 -9.02 -7.22
CA GLY A 13 21.27 -9.26 -8.63
C GLY A 13 20.42 -10.32 -9.34
N ASN A 14 19.53 -11.03 -8.64
CA ASN A 14 18.69 -12.11 -9.20
C ASN A 14 17.37 -11.61 -9.83
N LEU A 15 17.08 -10.31 -9.74
CA LEU A 15 15.83 -9.71 -10.22
C LEU A 15 16.13 -8.54 -11.14
N ARG A 16 15.38 -8.42 -12.23
CA ARG A 16 15.45 -7.23 -13.08
C ARG A 16 14.84 -6.05 -12.34
N VAL A 17 15.41 -4.87 -12.57
CA VAL A 17 14.98 -3.58 -11.99
C VAL A 17 13.49 -3.31 -12.26
N ILE A 18 13.00 -3.66 -13.45
CA ILE A 18 11.60 -3.53 -13.83
C ILE A 18 10.68 -4.43 -13.00
N ASP A 19 11.12 -5.66 -12.73
CA ASP A 19 10.34 -6.63 -11.96
C ASP A 19 10.27 -6.19 -10.50
N ALA A 20 11.40 -5.74 -9.93
CA ALA A 20 11.45 -5.18 -8.58
C ALA A 20 10.53 -3.95 -8.43
N PHE A 21 10.53 -3.03 -9.39
CA PHE A 21 9.63 -1.88 -9.39
C PHE A 21 8.17 -2.31 -9.45
N PHE A 22 7.85 -3.24 -10.35
CA PHE A 22 6.51 -3.76 -10.52
C PHE A 22 6.01 -4.49 -9.28
N PHE A 23 6.84 -5.30 -8.62
CA PHE A 23 6.52 -5.93 -7.35
C PHE A 23 6.21 -4.91 -6.25
N GLY A 24 7.04 -3.87 -6.12
CA GLY A 24 6.83 -2.80 -5.16
C GLY A 24 5.54 -2.01 -5.43
N ALA A 25 5.19 -1.77 -6.69
CA ALA A 25 3.95 -1.11 -7.09
C ALA A 25 2.72 -2.02 -6.85
N SER A 26 2.75 -3.23 -7.40
CA SER A 26 1.71 -4.26 -7.28
C SER A 26 1.39 -4.60 -5.82
N GLY A 27 2.42 -4.74 -4.98
CA GLY A 27 2.26 -4.95 -3.53
C GLY A 27 1.76 -3.72 -2.79
N SER A 28 1.99 -2.50 -3.27
CA SER A 28 1.42 -1.29 -2.66
C SER A 28 -0.06 -1.09 -2.99
N THR A 29 -0.53 -1.65 -4.11
CA THR A 29 -1.93 -1.56 -4.54
C THR A 29 -2.71 -2.83 -4.24
N GLU A 30 -2.13 -3.75 -3.46
CA GLU A 30 -2.72 -5.06 -3.14
C GLU A 30 -3.09 -5.90 -4.39
N SER A 31 -2.47 -5.64 -5.54
CA SER A 31 -2.80 -6.36 -6.77
C SER A 31 -2.31 -7.81 -6.73
N GLY A 32 -1.20 -8.06 -6.04
CA GLY A 32 -0.65 -9.41 -5.85
C GLY A 32 -0.12 -10.09 -7.11
N LEU A 33 0.09 -9.33 -8.21
CA LEU A 33 0.62 -9.91 -9.45
C LEU A 33 2.10 -10.24 -9.31
N ASN A 34 2.44 -11.46 -9.71
CA ASN A 34 3.77 -12.01 -9.62
C ASN A 34 4.49 -12.06 -10.98
N THR A 35 5.49 -11.20 -11.20
CA THR A 35 6.22 -11.13 -12.49
C THR A 35 7.36 -12.14 -12.61
N VAL A 36 7.87 -12.64 -11.48
CA VAL A 36 8.97 -13.63 -11.39
C VAL A 36 8.58 -14.67 -10.36
N ASP A 37 8.92 -15.94 -10.54
CA ASP A 37 8.57 -16.97 -9.55
C ASP A 37 9.13 -16.64 -8.14
N VAL A 38 8.23 -16.31 -7.19
CA VAL A 38 8.57 -15.96 -5.80
C VAL A 38 9.30 -17.09 -5.10
N LYS A 39 9.08 -18.34 -5.52
CA LYS A 39 9.74 -19.52 -4.94
C LYS A 39 11.24 -19.54 -5.25
N ALA A 40 11.66 -18.89 -6.33
CA ALA A 40 13.06 -18.76 -6.71
C ALA A 40 13.77 -17.58 -6.01
N LEU A 41 13.04 -16.73 -5.28
CA LEU A 41 13.60 -15.59 -4.53
C LEU A 41 14.09 -16.02 -3.14
N LYS A 42 15.02 -15.25 -2.58
CA LYS A 42 15.48 -15.46 -1.20
C LYS A 42 14.43 -15.03 -0.19
N THR A 43 14.47 -15.64 0.99
CA THR A 43 13.51 -15.40 2.08
C THR A 43 13.38 -13.93 2.47
N TYR A 44 14.46 -13.14 2.42
CA TYR A 44 14.38 -11.71 2.72
C TYR A 44 13.60 -10.90 1.67
N GLN A 45 13.70 -11.27 0.38
CA GLN A 45 12.93 -10.64 -0.69
C GLN A 45 11.45 -11.03 -0.59
N GLN A 46 11.18 -12.29 -0.20
CA GLN A 46 9.83 -12.78 0.07
C GLN A 46 9.19 -12.05 1.26
N LEU A 47 9.92 -11.87 2.36
CA LEU A 47 9.48 -11.09 3.52
C LEU A 47 9.13 -9.66 3.12
N TYR A 48 9.95 -9.01 2.29
CA TYR A 48 9.66 -7.66 1.81
C TYR A 48 8.36 -7.58 1.01
N ILE A 49 8.15 -8.48 0.06
CA ILE A 49 6.92 -8.55 -0.76
C ILE A 49 5.69 -8.84 0.12
N TYR A 50 5.86 -9.59 1.21
CA TYR A 50 4.78 -9.88 2.16
C TYR A 50 4.46 -8.72 3.11
N PHE A 51 5.44 -7.93 3.56
CA PHE A 51 5.23 -6.84 4.51
C PHE A 51 4.67 -5.56 3.87
N ILE A 52 5.05 -5.23 2.64
CA ILE A 52 4.55 -4.05 1.93
C ILE A 52 3.01 -3.96 1.94
N PRO A 53 2.26 -5.00 1.53
CA PRO A 53 0.81 -4.92 1.48
C PRO A 53 0.18 -4.72 2.86
N ILE A 54 0.74 -5.38 3.89
CA ILE A 54 0.27 -5.22 5.28
C ILE A 54 0.37 -3.76 5.73
N VAL A 55 1.52 -3.11 5.49
CA VAL A 55 1.72 -1.71 5.86
C VAL A 55 0.83 -0.78 5.04
N THR A 56 0.67 -1.06 3.75
CA THR A 56 -0.07 -0.18 2.85
C THR A 56 -1.58 -0.26 3.11
N ASN A 57 -2.11 -1.47 3.30
CA ASN A 57 -3.50 -1.67 3.71
C ASN A 57 -3.81 -1.03 5.07
N LEU A 58 -2.93 -1.20 6.06
CA LEU A 58 -3.11 -0.57 7.37
C LEU A 58 -3.14 0.95 7.26
N GLY A 59 -2.17 1.55 6.56
CA GLY A 59 -2.14 3.00 6.34
C GLY A 59 -3.38 3.51 5.61
N PHE A 60 -3.80 2.81 4.54
CA PHE A 60 -4.93 3.20 3.72
C PHE A 60 -6.25 3.20 4.51
N ILE A 61 -6.54 2.12 5.25
CA ILE A 61 -7.76 2.02 6.06
C ILE A 61 -7.79 3.10 7.14
N HIS A 62 -6.67 3.34 7.82
CA HIS A 62 -6.60 4.38 8.84
C HIS A 62 -6.89 5.79 8.28
N ILE A 63 -6.30 6.13 7.14
CA ILE A 63 -6.54 7.43 6.48
C ILE A 63 -8.01 7.53 6.02
N MET A 64 -8.53 6.48 5.39
CA MET A 64 -9.90 6.45 4.86
C MET A 64 -10.94 6.65 5.97
N VAL A 65 -10.78 5.98 7.12
CA VAL A 65 -11.68 6.15 8.27
C VAL A 65 -11.66 7.58 8.82
N VAL A 66 -10.48 8.24 8.84
CA VAL A 66 -10.38 9.64 9.28
C VAL A 66 -11.13 10.57 8.34
N VAL A 67 -10.98 10.40 7.02
CA VAL A 67 -11.68 11.22 6.01
C VAL A 67 -13.19 11.03 6.11
N VAL A 68 -13.67 9.78 6.20
CA VAL A 68 -15.11 9.48 6.36
C VAL A 68 -15.66 10.15 7.63
N ARG A 69 -14.91 10.11 8.72
CA ARG A 69 -15.31 10.74 9.99
C ARG A 69 -15.40 12.25 9.88
N LEU A 70 -14.44 12.90 9.19
CA LEU A 70 -14.47 14.34 8.95
C LEU A 70 -15.68 14.74 8.10
N TYR A 71 -15.96 14.00 7.03
CA TYR A 71 -17.14 14.23 6.19
C TYR A 71 -18.46 14.06 6.96
N TRP A 72 -18.55 13.04 7.81
CA TRP A 72 -19.73 12.83 8.65
C TRP A 72 -19.93 13.98 9.65
N PHE A 73 -18.84 14.47 10.26
CA PHE A 73 -18.88 15.60 11.18
C PHE A 73 -19.32 16.90 10.50
N GLU A 74 -18.79 17.21 9.32
CA GLU A 74 -19.20 18.38 8.53
C GLU A 74 -20.70 18.34 8.20
N LYS A 75 -21.21 17.18 7.79
CA LYS A 75 -22.64 16.98 7.49
C LYS A 75 -23.52 17.14 8.73
N HIS A 76 -23.06 16.67 9.89
CA HIS A 76 -23.80 16.77 11.15
C HIS A 76 -23.91 18.23 11.62
N ILE A 77 -22.83 19.00 11.55
CA ILE A 77 -22.84 20.45 11.87
C ILE A 77 -23.74 21.22 10.92
N LYS A 78 -23.66 20.95 9.61
CA LYS A 78 -24.50 21.64 8.63
C LYS A 78 -25.99 21.39 8.84
N LYS A 79 -26.36 20.16 9.22
CA LYS A 79 -27.76 19.78 9.51
C LYS A 79 -28.32 20.44 10.77
N THR A 80 -27.50 20.58 11.82
CA THR A 80 -27.94 21.21 13.08
C THR A 80 -28.11 22.73 12.94
N CYS A 81 -27.28 23.38 12.11
CA CYS A 81 -27.39 24.81 11.84
C CYS A 81 -28.62 25.17 10.98
N SER A 82 -29.08 24.29 10.08
CA SER A 82 -30.28 24.53 9.26
C SER A 82 -31.62 24.27 9.99
N SER A 83 -31.61 23.69 11.19
CA SER A 83 -32.82 23.42 11.98
C SER A 83 -33.16 24.53 13.00
N SER A 84 -32.39 25.61 13.03
CA SER A 84 -32.63 26.78 13.89
C SER A 84 -33.18 27.99 13.13
N GLN A 85 -33.82 27.76 11.98
CA GLN A 85 -34.50 28.79 11.17
C GLN A 85 -35.92 28.36 10.84
#